data_AF-D6MKG1-F1
#
_entry.id   AF-D6MKG1-F1
#
_cell.length_a   1.000
_cell.length_b   1.000
_cell.length_c   1.000
_cell.angle_alpha   90.00
_cell.angle_beta   90.00
_cell.angle_gamma   90.00
#
_symmetry.space_group_name_H-M   'P 1'
#
loop_
_entity.id
_entity.type
_entity.pdbx_description
1 polymer ?
#
loop_
_entity_poly.entity_id
_entity_poly.type
_entity_poly.pdbx_seq_one_letter_code
_entity_poly.pdbx_strand_id
1 'polypeptide(L)'
;HEVGKPLFRSAFYFKEALLQLTNNGPLNSILSTPLDVLLKLGTYKGFSEVSPIIQFTNFTSIQAILEEINGYSHIHVVDFDIGVGGHWSSFMQELAHRRGGANCSFKITAFVSHSSHHPLELHLTRENLSHFAADLNIPFEFNVLNLESVDPSALLALSSPNEAIAVNLPIGSVLNYQSIPGILRLIKQ
;
A
#
# COMPACT_ATOMS: atom_id res chain seq x y z
N HIS A 1 21.63 5.80 -24.34
CA HIS A 1 22.35 6.34 -23.18
C HIS A 1 21.68 7.65 -22.75
N GLU A 2 20.60 7.58 -21.96
CA GLU A 2 19.99 8.78 -21.38
C GLU A 2 20.76 9.21 -20.14
N VAL A 3 21.91 9.84 -20.34
CA VAL A 3 22.70 10.44 -19.25
C VAL A 3 22.65 11.95 -19.41
N GLY A 4 21.50 12.54 -19.08
CA GLY A 4 21.31 14.00 -19.00
C GLY A 4 21.25 14.48 -17.55
N LYS A 5 21.69 15.73 -17.28
CA LYS A 5 21.50 16.38 -15.97
C LYS A 5 20.01 16.32 -15.56
N PRO A 6 19.68 16.27 -14.25
CA PRO A 6 18.29 16.14 -13.78
C PRO A 6 17.29 17.07 -14.47
N LEU A 7 17.65 18.34 -14.63
CA LEU A 7 16.82 19.35 -15.31
C LEU A 7 16.42 18.95 -16.74
N PHE A 8 17.35 18.41 -17.54
CA PHE A 8 17.07 18.02 -18.92
C PHE A 8 16.15 16.80 -19.00
N ARG A 9 16.30 15.85 -18.07
CA ARG A 9 15.39 14.70 -17.97
C ARG A 9 13.99 15.15 -17.60
N SER A 10 13.87 16.03 -16.60
CA SER A 10 12.58 16.61 -16.22
C SER A 10 11.94 17.35 -17.40
N ALA A 11 12.68 18.24 -18.07
CA ALA A 11 12.19 18.96 -19.25
C ALA A 11 11.74 18.02 -20.37
N PHE A 12 12.48 16.93 -20.61
CA PHE A 12 12.11 15.91 -21.58
C PHE A 12 10.77 15.26 -21.24
N TYR A 13 10.61 14.73 -20.02
CA TYR A 13 9.35 14.09 -19.61
C TYR A 13 8.16 15.05 -19.59
N PHE A 14 8.36 16.32 -19.18
CA PHE A 14 7.31 17.35 -19.28
C PHE A 14 6.88 17.60 -20.73
N LYS A 15 7.85 17.71 -21.64
CA LYS A 15 7.57 17.89 -23.07
C LYS A 15 6.80 16.70 -23.65
N GLU A 16 7.18 15.46 -23.35
CA GLU A 16 6.47 14.26 -23.80
C GLU A 16 5.03 14.21 -23.24
N ALA A 17 4.84 14.51 -21.95
CA ALA A 17 3.51 14.55 -21.34
C ALA A 17 2.61 15.63 -21.97
N LEU A 18 3.16 16.82 -22.24
CA LEU A 18 2.43 17.90 -22.93
C LEU A 18 2.03 17.49 -24.35
N LEU A 19 2.93 16.84 -25.10
CA LEU A 19 2.64 16.35 -26.44
C LEU A 19 1.48 15.34 -26.45
N GLN A 20 1.46 14.42 -25.47
CA GLN A 20 0.35 13.48 -25.32
C GLN A 20 -0.98 14.18 -25.04
N LEU A 21 -0.98 15.17 -24.14
CA LEU A 21 -2.18 15.98 -23.85
C LEU A 21 -2.68 16.74 -25.08
N THR A 22 -1.79 17.34 -25.86
CA THR A 22 -2.18 18.11 -27.06
C THR A 22 -2.71 17.26 -28.20
N ASN A 23 -2.30 15.98 -28.27
CA ASN A 23 -2.71 15.08 -29.34
C ASN A 23 -4.06 14.39 -29.09
N ASN A 24 -4.78 14.70 -28.00
CA ASN A 24 -6.01 14.01 -27.58
C ASN A 24 -5.91 12.48 -27.60
N GLY A 25 -4.69 11.93 -27.50
CA GLY A 25 -4.51 10.51 -27.36
C GLY A 25 -5.09 10.10 -26.01
N PRO A 26 -5.90 9.03 -25.90
CA PRO A 26 -6.16 8.47 -24.59
C PRO A 26 -4.81 8.26 -23.91
N LEU A 27 -4.69 8.66 -22.63
CA LEU A 27 -3.67 8.11 -21.76
C LEU A 27 -3.90 6.60 -21.81
N ASN A 28 -3.18 5.91 -22.70
CA ASN A 28 -3.29 4.47 -22.81
C ASN A 28 -2.93 3.96 -21.43
N SER A 29 -3.93 3.48 -20.70
CA SER A 29 -3.74 2.60 -19.56
C SER A 29 -3.00 1.40 -20.12
N ILE A 30 -1.66 1.47 -20.15
CA ILE A 30 -0.82 0.34 -20.48
C ILE A 30 -1.16 -0.68 -19.41
N LEU A 31 -1.92 -1.72 -19.80
CA LEU A 31 -2.17 -2.84 -18.92
C LEU A 31 -0.81 -3.31 -18.43
N SER A 32 -0.60 -3.26 -17.11
CA SER A 32 0.66 -3.68 -16.51
C SER A 32 0.98 -5.09 -16.98
N THR A 33 2.21 -5.33 -17.38
CA THR A 33 2.71 -6.66 -17.75
C THR A 33 3.42 -7.29 -16.54
N PRO A 34 3.67 -8.62 -16.56
CA PRO A 34 4.53 -9.25 -15.55
C PRO A 34 5.94 -8.66 -15.47
N LEU A 35 6.48 -8.15 -16.59
CA LEU A 35 7.77 -7.49 -16.63
C LEU A 35 7.74 -6.16 -15.87
N ASP A 36 6.64 -5.41 -15.97
CA ASP A 36 6.45 -4.17 -15.21
C ASP A 36 6.40 -4.43 -13.71
N VAL A 37 5.81 -5.55 -13.27
CA VAL A 37 5.83 -5.99 -11.86
C VAL A 37 7.27 -6.25 -11.41
N LEU A 38 8.06 -7.00 -12.18
CA LEU A 38 9.45 -7.26 -11.85
C LEU A 38 10.28 -5.96 -11.79
N LEU A 39 10.06 -5.05 -12.75
CA LEU A 39 10.71 -3.75 -12.76
C LEU A 39 10.31 -2.90 -11.56
N LYS A 40 9.04 -2.91 -11.15
CA LYS A 40 8.54 -2.23 -9.95
C LYS A 40 9.19 -2.77 -8.67
N LEU A 41 9.29 -4.09 -8.55
CA LEU A 41 9.99 -4.72 -7.41
C LEU A 41 11.48 -4.36 -7.39
N GLY A 42 12.14 -4.42 -8.55
CA GLY A 42 13.54 -4.05 -8.70
C GLY A 42 13.82 -2.57 -8.40
N THR A 43 12.95 -1.67 -8.85
CA THR A 43 13.06 -0.23 -8.59
C THR A 43 12.78 0.10 -7.13
N TYR A 44 11.77 -0.52 -6.50
CA TYR A 44 11.53 -0.38 -5.07
C TYR A 44 12.75 -0.79 -4.24
N LYS A 45 13.32 -1.96 -4.54
CA LYS A 45 14.53 -2.46 -3.87
C LYS A 45 15.72 -1.53 -4.11
N GLY A 46 16.01 -1.18 -5.36
CA GLY A 46 17.14 -0.31 -5.68
C GLY A 46 17.01 1.07 -5.04
N PHE A 47 15.80 1.63 -4.98
CA PHE A 47 15.56 2.92 -4.34
C PHE A 47 15.71 2.85 -2.82
N SER A 48 15.23 1.79 -2.16
CA SER A 48 15.37 1.62 -0.72
C SER A 48 16.83 1.42 -0.29
N GLU A 49 17.66 0.82 -1.14
CA GLU A 49 19.11 0.64 -0.86
C GLU A 49 19.89 1.97 -0.90
N VAL A 50 19.45 2.94 -1.70
CA VAL A 50 20.19 4.20 -1.93
C VAL A 50 19.55 5.44 -1.31
N SER A 51 18.30 5.35 -0.84
CA SER A 51 17.52 6.47 -0.33
C SER A 51 16.80 6.11 0.97
N PRO A 52 16.86 6.97 2.00
CA PRO A 52 16.20 6.70 3.28
C PRO A 52 14.70 7.02 3.26
N ILE A 53 14.16 7.52 2.14
CA ILE A 53 12.78 8.04 2.07
C ILE A 53 11.75 6.96 2.40
N ILE A 54 11.95 5.74 1.87
CA ILE A 54 11.04 4.61 2.13
C ILE A 54 11.10 4.23 3.62
N GLN A 55 12.29 4.07 4.18
CA GLN A 55 12.47 3.69 5.59
C GLN A 55 11.93 4.74 6.53
N PHE A 56 12.17 6.02 6.24
CA PHE A 56 11.67 7.14 7.04
C PHE A 56 10.13 7.17 7.04
N THR A 57 9.51 7.03 5.88
CA THR A 57 8.04 7.01 5.75
C THR A 57 7.45 5.81 6.50
N ASN A 58 8.03 4.62 6.28
CA ASN A 58 7.60 3.39 6.94
C ASN A 58 7.73 3.51 8.46
N PHE A 59 8.90 3.94 8.96
CA PHE A 59 9.14 4.07 10.39
C PHE A 59 8.15 5.05 11.03
N THR A 60 7.98 6.23 10.44
CA THR A 60 7.12 7.27 11.01
C THR A 60 5.66 6.82 11.08
N SER A 61 5.13 6.22 10.01
CA SER A 61 3.76 5.71 9.97
C SER A 61 3.54 4.52 10.91
N ILE A 62 4.48 3.55 10.93
CA ILE A 62 4.43 2.40 11.83
C ILE A 62 4.42 2.84 13.29
N GLN A 63 5.30 3.77 13.67
CA GLN A 63 5.37 4.21 15.07
C GLN A 63 4.07 4.87 15.52
N ALA A 64 3.50 5.75 14.68
CA ALA A 64 2.21 6.38 14.99
C ALA A 64 1.09 5.33 15.19
N ILE A 65 1.04 4.31 14.33
CA ILE A 65 0.06 3.23 14.47
C ILE A 65 0.31 2.43 15.77
N LEU A 66 1.55 2.03 16.04
CA LEU A 66 1.90 1.20 17.20
C LEU A 66 1.61 1.87 18.55
N GLU A 67 1.78 3.19 18.61
CA GLU A 67 1.46 4.00 19.78
C GLU A 67 -0.04 4.00 20.06
N GLU A 68 -0.86 4.17 19.01
CA GLU A 68 -2.32 4.25 19.15
C GLU A 68 -2.96 2.89 19.46
N ILE A 69 -2.49 1.81 18.82
CA ILE A 69 -3.04 0.45 19.02
C ILE A 69 -2.45 -0.25 20.25
N ASN A 70 -1.80 0.49 21.15
CA ASN A 70 -1.25 -0.07 22.37
C ASN A 70 -2.36 -0.66 23.25
N GLY A 71 -2.16 -1.89 23.72
CA GLY A 71 -3.14 -2.63 24.53
C GLY A 71 -4.14 -3.48 23.74
N TYR A 72 -4.19 -3.39 22.41
CA TYR A 72 -5.04 -4.25 21.57
C TYR A 72 -4.30 -5.50 21.12
N SER A 73 -4.96 -6.66 21.21
CA SER A 73 -4.42 -7.95 20.72
C SER A 73 -4.83 -8.27 19.29
N HIS A 74 -5.94 -7.71 18.81
CA HIS A 74 -6.44 -7.92 17.45
C HIS A 74 -6.29 -6.60 16.68
N ILE A 75 -5.49 -6.63 15.62
CA ILE A 75 -5.10 -5.44 14.87
C ILE A 75 -5.57 -5.62 13.43
N HIS A 76 -6.30 -4.63 12.92
CA HIS A 76 -6.73 -4.56 11.55
C HIS A 76 -6.19 -3.30 10.90
N VAL A 77 -5.54 -3.47 9.77
CA VAL A 77 -5.16 -2.38 8.90
C VAL A 77 -6.03 -2.40 7.65
N VAL A 78 -6.60 -1.26 7.33
CA VAL A 78 -7.21 -0.99 6.03
C VAL A 78 -6.25 -0.14 5.23
N ASP A 79 -5.77 -0.67 4.10
CA ASP A 79 -4.70 -0.07 3.31
C ASP A 79 -5.17 0.23 1.88
N PHE A 80 -4.96 1.46 1.42
CA PHE A 80 -5.36 1.94 0.09
C PHE A 80 -4.20 2.04 -0.92
N ASP A 81 -3.03 1.52 -0.58
CA ASP A 81 -1.87 1.33 -1.46
C ASP A 81 -0.92 0.28 -0.88
N ILE A 82 -1.31 -0.99 -1.03
CA ILE A 82 -0.58 -2.09 -0.40
C ILE A 82 0.85 -2.22 -0.94
N GLY A 83 1.09 -1.66 -2.13
CA GLY A 83 2.36 -1.71 -2.84
C GLY A 83 2.92 -3.13 -2.88
N VAL A 84 4.17 -3.27 -2.41
CA VAL A 84 4.89 -4.54 -2.31
C VAL A 84 4.82 -5.18 -0.91
N GLY A 85 4.02 -4.61 0.01
CA GLY A 85 3.84 -5.11 1.37
C GLY A 85 4.96 -4.78 2.38
N GLY A 86 6.06 -4.14 1.98
CA GLY A 86 7.23 -3.94 2.85
C GLY A 86 6.96 -3.13 4.13
N HIS A 87 5.99 -2.21 4.09
CA HIS A 87 5.53 -1.46 5.26
C HIS A 87 4.95 -2.40 6.33
N TRP A 88 4.12 -3.36 5.90
CA TRP A 88 3.43 -4.28 6.79
C TRP A 88 4.31 -5.42 7.30
N SER A 89 5.31 -5.86 6.52
CA SER A 89 6.38 -6.73 7.05
C SER A 89 7.13 -6.05 8.19
N SER A 90 7.53 -4.78 8.00
CA SER A 90 8.23 -4.02 9.04
C SER A 90 7.36 -3.85 10.29
N PHE A 91 6.06 -3.62 10.11
CA PHE A 91 5.08 -3.53 11.19
C PHE A 91 4.94 -4.84 11.98
N MET A 92 4.80 -5.99 11.29
CA MET A 92 4.74 -7.31 11.93
C MET A 92 6.00 -7.61 12.74
N GLN A 93 7.18 -7.25 12.21
CA GLN A 93 8.44 -7.44 12.92
C GLN A 93 8.48 -6.67 14.24
N GLU A 94 8.04 -5.40 14.21
CA GLU A 94 7.99 -4.56 15.39
C GLU A 94 6.93 -5.03 16.39
N LEU A 95 5.77 -5.52 15.91
CA LEU A 95 4.76 -6.16 16.75
C LEU A 95 5.30 -7.39 17.48
N ALA A 96 5.94 -8.29 16.73
CA ALA A 96 6.55 -9.49 17.28
C ALA A 96 7.63 -9.14 18.31
N HIS A 97 8.43 -8.10 18.05
CA HIS A 97 9.47 -7.64 18.96
C HIS A 97 8.90 -7.07 20.27
N ARG A 98 7.84 -6.25 20.19
CA ARG A 98 7.25 -5.58 21.37
C ARG A 98 6.34 -6.48 22.22
N ARG A 99 5.61 -7.40 21.58
CA ARG A 99 4.49 -8.13 22.21
C ARG A 99 4.63 -9.65 22.16
N GLY A 100 5.52 -10.17 21.32
CA GLY A 100 5.57 -11.59 20.97
C GLY A 100 4.50 -11.95 19.95
N GLY A 101 4.89 -12.58 18.84
CA GLY A 101 3.99 -12.76 17.69
C GLY A 101 2.71 -13.55 17.98
N ALA A 102 2.78 -14.57 18.83
CA ALA A 102 1.62 -15.39 19.20
C ALA A 102 0.58 -14.67 20.08
N ASN A 103 0.92 -13.49 20.63
CA ASN A 103 0.04 -12.74 21.53
C ASN A 103 -0.85 -11.72 20.80
N CYS A 104 -0.69 -11.58 19.48
CA CYS A 104 -1.50 -10.67 18.68
C CYS A 104 -1.89 -11.31 17.34
N SER A 105 -3.06 -10.96 16.82
CA SER A 105 -3.44 -11.27 15.44
C SER A 105 -3.36 -10.01 14.58
N PHE A 106 -3.00 -10.18 13.32
CA PHE A 106 -2.92 -9.09 12.38
C PHE A 106 -3.72 -9.37 11.11
N LYS A 107 -4.60 -8.45 10.74
CA LYS A 107 -5.43 -8.51 9.54
C LYS A 107 -5.13 -7.32 8.66
N ILE A 108 -5.03 -7.55 7.35
CA ILE A 108 -4.92 -6.49 6.35
C ILE A 108 -6.09 -6.61 5.39
N THR A 109 -6.79 -5.50 5.16
CA THR A 109 -7.70 -5.34 4.04
C THR A 109 -7.10 -4.34 3.05
N ALA A 110 -6.62 -4.85 1.92
CA ALA A 110 -6.04 -4.07 0.84
C ALA A 110 -7.12 -3.64 -0.16
N PHE A 111 -7.28 -2.34 -0.34
CA PHE A 111 -8.07 -1.75 -1.41
C PHE A 111 -7.23 -1.65 -2.66
N VAL A 112 -7.66 -2.33 -3.72
CA VAL A 112 -6.93 -2.36 -4.99
C VAL A 112 -7.85 -1.93 -6.13
N SER A 113 -7.29 -1.13 -7.04
CA SER A 113 -7.89 -0.90 -8.35
C SER A 113 -7.23 -1.83 -9.37
N HIS A 114 -8.05 -2.53 -10.17
CA HIS A 114 -7.55 -3.42 -11.23
C HIS A 114 -6.80 -2.65 -12.33
N SER A 115 -6.98 -1.33 -12.40
CA SER A 115 -6.22 -0.45 -13.29
C SER A 115 -4.80 -0.14 -12.78
N SER A 116 -4.56 -0.30 -11.47
CA SER A 116 -3.32 0.13 -10.79
C SER A 116 -2.47 -1.03 -10.25
N HIS A 117 -3.08 -2.18 -9.96
CA HIS A 117 -2.40 -3.35 -9.42
C HIS A 117 -2.53 -4.54 -10.36
N HIS A 118 -1.39 -5.01 -10.84
CA HIS A 118 -1.36 -6.25 -11.63
C HIS A 118 -1.66 -7.46 -10.71
N PRO A 119 -2.45 -8.45 -11.13
CA PRO A 119 -2.80 -9.61 -10.30
C PRO A 119 -1.57 -10.36 -9.74
N LEU A 120 -0.49 -10.43 -10.52
CA LEU A 120 0.78 -11.03 -10.06
C LEU A 120 1.40 -10.26 -8.89
N GLU A 121 1.38 -8.92 -8.92
CA GLU A 121 1.94 -8.10 -7.84
C GLU A 121 1.21 -8.37 -6.53
N LEU A 122 -0.12 -8.42 -6.59
CA LEU A 122 -0.97 -8.69 -5.43
C LEU A 122 -0.79 -10.12 -4.90
N HIS A 123 -0.64 -11.09 -5.79
CA HIS A 123 -0.36 -12.48 -5.41
C HIS A 123 0.98 -12.59 -4.66
N LEU A 124 2.06 -12.04 -5.23
CA LEU A 124 3.38 -12.03 -4.60
C LEU A 124 3.38 -11.30 -3.26
N THR A 125 2.66 -10.18 -3.17
CA THR A 125 2.52 -9.42 -1.93
C THR A 125 1.81 -10.23 -0.85
N ARG A 126 0.70 -10.89 -1.19
CA ARG A 126 -0.01 -11.78 -0.26
C ARG A 126 0.89 -12.92 0.22
N GLU A 127 1.57 -13.61 -0.70
CA GLU A 127 2.46 -14.73 -0.33
C GLU A 127 3.58 -14.27 0.60
N ASN A 128 4.27 -13.18 0.25
CA ASN A 128 5.37 -12.65 1.06
C ASN A 128 4.90 -12.26 2.47
N LEU A 129 3.76 -11.58 2.60
CA LEU A 129 3.22 -11.19 3.91
C LEU A 129 2.78 -12.39 4.74
N SER A 130 2.12 -13.37 4.13
CA SER A 130 1.72 -14.61 4.81
C SER A 130 2.91 -15.41 5.31
N HIS A 131 3.95 -15.56 4.49
CA HIS A 131 5.19 -16.22 4.89
C HIS A 131 5.87 -15.47 6.04
N PHE A 132 5.99 -14.14 5.93
CA PHE A 132 6.61 -13.33 6.97
C PHE A 132 5.87 -13.40 8.31
N ALA A 133 4.54 -13.38 8.27
CA ALA A 133 3.72 -13.54 9.47
C ALA A 133 3.89 -14.93 10.11
N ALA A 134 3.97 -15.98 9.29
CA ALA A 134 4.22 -17.34 9.76
C ALA A 134 5.58 -17.46 10.46
N ASP A 135 6.64 -16.88 9.90
CA ASP A 135 7.98 -16.88 10.49
C ASP A 135 8.01 -16.18 11.86
N LEU A 136 7.13 -15.18 12.06
CA LEU A 136 6.99 -14.46 13.31
C LEU A 136 5.96 -15.08 14.28
N ASN A 137 5.29 -16.17 13.88
CA ASN A 137 4.17 -16.78 14.60
C ASN A 137 3.01 -15.82 14.88
N ILE A 138 2.70 -14.93 13.93
CA ILE A 138 1.55 -14.02 14.00
C ILE A 138 0.38 -14.64 13.22
N PRO A 139 -0.76 -14.94 13.87
CA PRO A 139 -2.02 -15.23 13.16
C PRO A 139 -2.36 -14.11 12.20
N PHE A 140 -2.43 -14.41 10.90
CA PHE A 140 -2.51 -13.42 9.84
C PHE A 140 -3.63 -13.68 8.83
N GLU A 141 -4.31 -12.62 8.43
CA GLU A 141 -5.36 -12.62 7.42
C GLU A 141 -5.13 -11.50 6.40
N PHE A 142 -5.26 -11.81 5.11
CA PHE A 142 -5.08 -10.86 4.01
C PHE A 142 -6.30 -10.85 3.09
N ASN A 143 -7.08 -9.79 3.18
CA ASN A 143 -8.27 -9.53 2.41
C ASN A 143 -8.00 -8.51 1.31
N VAL A 144 -8.73 -8.66 0.20
CA VAL A 144 -8.65 -7.76 -0.94
C VAL A 144 -10.04 -7.27 -1.28
N LEU A 145 -10.21 -5.96 -1.36
CA LEU A 145 -11.43 -5.34 -1.82
C LEU A 145 -11.17 -4.53 -3.09
N ASN A 146 -12.06 -4.68 -4.05
CA ASN A 146 -12.00 -3.92 -5.28
C ASN A 146 -12.57 -2.52 -5.06
N LEU A 147 -11.70 -1.52 -5.19
CA LEU A 147 -12.04 -0.13 -4.93
C LEU A 147 -13.13 0.43 -5.87
N GLU A 148 -13.22 -0.07 -7.10
CA GLU A 148 -14.25 0.35 -8.06
C GLU A 148 -15.66 -0.10 -7.67
N SER A 149 -15.77 -1.14 -6.85
CA SER A 149 -17.04 -1.80 -6.52
C SER A 149 -17.35 -1.84 -5.02
N VAL A 150 -16.58 -1.14 -4.19
CA VAL A 150 -16.82 -1.17 -2.74
C VAL A 150 -18.06 -0.35 -2.40
N ASP A 151 -19.06 -1.05 -1.86
CA ASP A 151 -20.15 -0.43 -1.12
C ASP A 151 -19.58 0.18 0.18
N PRO A 152 -19.82 1.48 0.47
CA PRO A 152 -19.49 2.10 1.74
C PRO A 152 -19.96 1.30 2.97
N SER A 153 -21.05 0.52 2.86
CA SER A 153 -21.50 -0.34 3.97
C SER A 153 -20.53 -1.48 4.30
N ALA A 154 -19.77 -1.97 3.31
CA ALA A 154 -18.78 -3.04 3.48
C ALA A 154 -17.61 -2.58 4.37
N LEU A 155 -17.24 -1.31 4.30
CA LEU A 155 -16.22 -0.69 5.15
C LEU A 155 -16.66 -0.60 6.62
N LEU A 156 -17.97 -0.43 6.90
CA LEU A 156 -18.51 -0.52 8.27
C LEU A 156 -18.46 -1.96 8.80
N ALA A 157 -18.69 -2.94 7.92
CA ALA A 157 -18.63 -4.36 8.26
C ALA A 157 -17.20 -4.89 8.50
N LEU A 158 -16.16 -4.11 8.16
CA LEU A 158 -14.77 -4.43 8.48
C LEU A 158 -14.45 -4.32 9.97
N SER A 159 -15.35 -3.70 10.75
CA SER A 159 -15.15 -3.48 12.18
C SER A 159 -15.65 -4.65 13.01
N SER A 160 -14.73 -5.28 13.75
CA SER A 160 -15.07 -6.28 14.77
C SER A 160 -14.98 -5.69 16.17
N PRO A 161 -15.86 -6.08 17.12
CA PRO A 161 -15.70 -5.67 18.50
C PRO A 161 -14.36 -6.18 19.06
N ASN A 162 -13.64 -5.30 19.77
CA ASN A 162 -12.33 -5.57 20.38
C ASN A 162 -11.14 -5.68 19.40
N GLU A 163 -11.28 -5.12 18.19
CA GLU A 163 -10.23 -4.99 17.19
C GLU A 163 -9.82 -3.51 17.04
N ALA A 164 -8.51 -3.23 17.08
CA ALA A 164 -8.00 -1.90 16.73
C ALA A 164 -7.90 -1.77 15.21
N ILE A 165 -8.50 -0.71 14.66
CA ILE A 165 -8.51 -0.47 13.22
C ILE A 165 -7.65 0.75 12.91
N ALA A 166 -6.61 0.56 12.11
CA ALA A 166 -5.81 1.63 11.55
C ALA A 166 -6.09 1.75 10.05
N VAL A 167 -6.17 2.98 9.55
CA VAL A 167 -6.41 3.23 8.13
C VAL A 167 -5.20 3.94 7.52
N ASN A 168 -4.58 3.30 6.53
CA ASN A 168 -3.46 3.86 5.79
C ASN A 168 -3.93 4.47 4.45
N LEU A 169 -3.80 5.79 4.34
CA LEU A 169 -4.21 6.58 3.17
C LEU A 169 -3.05 7.41 2.62
N PRO A 170 -2.15 6.82 1.81
CA PRO A 170 -1.08 7.59 1.18
C PRO A 170 -1.63 8.57 0.14
N ILE A 171 -0.94 9.72 0.02
CA ILE A 171 -1.38 10.90 -0.76
C ILE A 171 -1.66 10.59 -2.24
N GLY A 172 -0.93 9.64 -2.82
CA GLY A 172 -1.09 9.24 -4.23
C GLY A 172 -2.40 8.51 -4.51
N SER A 173 -2.87 7.69 -3.57
CA SER A 173 -4.13 6.94 -3.70
C SER A 173 -5.31 7.91 -3.71
N VAL A 174 -5.28 8.88 -2.80
CA VAL A 174 -6.34 9.87 -2.57
C VAL A 174 -6.70 10.62 -3.88
N LEU A 175 -5.73 11.03 -4.69
CA LEU A 175 -5.97 11.85 -5.89
C LEU A 175 -6.65 11.11 -7.06
N ASN A 176 -6.59 9.78 -7.08
CA ASN A 176 -7.19 8.98 -8.15
C ASN A 176 -8.64 8.59 -7.87
N TYR A 177 -9.18 8.93 -6.69
CA TYR A 177 -10.48 8.43 -6.26
C TYR A 177 -11.52 9.54 -6.22
N GLN A 178 -12.63 9.36 -6.94
CA GLN A 178 -13.75 10.31 -6.98
C GLN A 178 -14.51 10.43 -5.64
N SER A 179 -14.18 9.60 -4.65
CA SER A 179 -14.96 9.37 -3.43
C SER A 179 -14.23 9.71 -2.12
N ILE A 180 -13.12 10.48 -2.15
CA ILE A 180 -12.36 10.87 -0.94
C ILE A 180 -13.25 11.42 0.18
N PRO A 181 -14.19 12.36 -0.06
CA PRO A 181 -15.03 12.88 1.03
C PRO A 181 -15.95 11.81 1.63
N GLY A 182 -16.33 10.80 0.84
CA GLY A 182 -17.11 9.65 1.30
C GLY A 182 -16.27 8.70 2.17
N ILE A 183 -15.06 8.37 1.72
CA ILE A 183 -14.11 7.52 2.46
C ILE A 183 -13.73 8.18 3.78
N LEU A 184 -13.37 9.48 3.78
CA LEU A 184 -13.01 10.21 4.99
C LEU A 184 -14.18 10.36 5.98
N ARG A 185 -15.40 10.55 5.48
CA ARG A 185 -16.59 10.56 6.35
C ARG A 185 -16.83 9.23 7.02
N LEU A 186 -16.52 8.14 6.33
CA LEU A 186 -16.72 6.80 6.82
C LEU A 186 -15.67 6.37 7.85
N ILE A 187 -14.41 6.77 7.64
CA ILE A 187 -13.33 6.55 8.61
C ILE A 187 -13.59 7.28 9.94
N LYS A 188 -14.36 8.38 9.91
CA LYS A 188 -14.69 9.17 11.08
C LYS A 188 -15.85 8.59 11.93
N GLN A 189 -16.62 7.64 11.39
CA GLN A 189 -17.78 7.05 12.06
C GLN A 189 -17.36 5.87 12.95
#